data_AF-A0A8T4SG35-F1
#
_entry.id   AF-A0A8T4SG35-F1
#
_cell.length_a   1.000
_cell.length_b   1.000
_cell.length_c   1.000
_cell.angle_alpha   90.00
_cell.angle_beta   90.00
_cell.angle_gamma   90.00
#
_symmetry.space_group_name_H-M   'P 1'
#
loop_
_entity.id
_entity.type
_entity.pdbx_description
1 polymer ?
#
loop_
_entity_poly.entity_id
_entity_poly.type
_entity_poly.pdbx_seq_one_letter_code
_entity_poly.pdbx_strand_id
1 'polypeptide(L)'
;MSIVSKIFGDANEKYVKKLQPQVDKINGLEKEFESFSVEQLKAKTNELKEKSGGGRASATLDDLLPEAFALVREAAKRTLNQRHFDVQLMGGIVLHEGRIAEMRTGEGKTLVATLPAFLNALEGKGVHVITVNDYLAKRDAVWMGQIYHLLGLSVGCIIHDAAYIYDPEANKDKERDALGGFRVIEDYLRSCSRKEAYAADITYGTNNEYGFDYLRDNMA
;
A
#
# COMPACT_ATOMS: atom_id res chain seq x y z
N MET A 1 13.57 33.42 6.93
CA MET A 1 14.21 32.38 7.77
C MET A 1 14.84 33.05 8.98
N SER A 2 14.45 32.65 10.19
CA SER A 2 14.92 33.25 11.46
C SER A 2 16.30 32.71 11.84
N ILE A 3 17.13 33.51 12.53
CA ILE A 3 18.46 33.13 13.04
C ILE A 3 18.41 31.84 13.88
N VAL A 4 17.28 31.56 14.53
CA VAL A 4 17.03 30.34 15.32
C VAL A 4 17.05 29.07 14.47
N SER A 5 16.53 29.10 13.23
CA SER A 5 16.54 27.93 12.32
C SER A 5 17.92 27.64 11.75
N LYS A 6 18.81 28.65 11.68
CA LYS A 6 20.22 28.47 11.29
C LYS A 6 21.07 27.82 12.39
N ILE A 7 20.72 28.02 13.67
CA ILE A 7 21.49 27.52 14.81
C ILE A 7 21.02 26.13 15.25
N PHE A 8 19.71 25.87 15.22
CA PHE A 8 19.14 24.58 15.64
C PHE A 8 18.79 23.63 14.48
N GLY A 9 18.89 24.07 13.23
CA GLY A 9 18.48 23.32 12.04
C GLY A 9 16.96 23.13 11.94
N ASP A 10 16.48 22.72 10.77
CA ASP A 10 15.08 22.32 10.59
C ASP A 10 14.85 20.91 11.17
N ALA A 11 13.91 20.78 12.10
CA ALA A 11 13.55 19.51 12.72
C ALA A 11 13.05 18.49 11.69
N ASN A 12 12.34 18.95 10.65
CA ASN A 12 11.87 18.09 9.57
C ASN A 12 13.03 17.60 8.71
N GLU A 13 13.94 18.49 8.32
CA GLU A 13 15.14 18.11 7.56
C GLU A 13 16.01 17.11 8.33
N LYS A 14 16.18 17.33 9.65
CA LYS A 14 16.90 16.39 10.52
C LYS A 14 16.21 15.03 10.59
N TYR A 15 14.88 15.00 10.68
CA TYR A 15 14.15 13.75 10.72
C TYR A 15 14.21 13.01 9.38
N VAL A 16 14.02 13.68 8.25
CA VAL A 16 14.17 13.07 6.90
C VAL A 16 15.56 12.46 6.72
N LYS A 17 16.63 13.14 7.17
CA LYS A 17 17.98 12.58 7.15
C LYS A 17 18.13 11.30 7.99
N LYS A 18 17.36 11.14 9.06
CA LYS A 18 17.36 9.92 9.88
C LYS A 18 16.67 8.74 9.20
N LEU A 19 15.84 8.97 8.18
CA LEU A 19 15.21 7.91 7.40
C LEU A 19 16.16 7.32 6.35
N GLN A 20 17.21 8.05 5.96
CA GLN A 20 18.14 7.63 4.91
C GLN A 20 18.76 6.24 5.17
N PRO A 21 19.23 5.89 6.39
CA PRO A 21 19.75 4.55 6.64
C PRO A 21 18.75 3.41 6.41
N GLN A 22 17.45 3.65 6.65
CA GLN A 22 16.41 2.65 6.33
C GLN A 22 16.18 2.56 4.83
N VAL A 23 16.17 3.70 4.12
CA VAL A 23 16.11 3.74 2.65
C VAL A 23 17.29 3.00 2.02
N ASP A 24 18.50 3.17 2.56
CA ASP A 24 19.70 2.49 2.08
C ASP A 24 19.60 0.96 2.28
N LYS A 25 19.02 0.50 3.40
CA LYS A 25 18.73 -0.93 3.61
C LYS A 25 17.75 -1.46 2.56
N ILE A 26 16.66 -0.73 2.28
CA ILE A 26 15.69 -1.09 1.24
C ILE A 26 16.38 -1.15 -0.14
N ASN A 27 17.19 -0.14 -0.48
CA ASN A 27 17.94 -0.09 -1.73
C ASN A 27 18.92 -1.28 -1.86
N GLY A 28 19.55 -1.69 -0.75
CA GLY A 28 20.48 -2.83 -0.72
C GLY A 28 19.84 -4.18 -1.08
N LEU A 29 18.53 -4.33 -0.89
CA LEU A 29 17.77 -5.56 -1.19
C LEU A 29 17.28 -5.63 -2.64
N GLU A 30 17.39 -4.54 -3.42
CA GLU A 30 16.80 -4.47 -4.76
C GLU A 30 17.35 -5.55 -5.71
N LYS A 31 18.68 -5.73 -5.76
CA LYS A 31 19.31 -6.73 -6.64
C LYS A 31 18.90 -8.16 -6.30
N GLU A 32 18.65 -8.44 -5.02
CA GLU A 32 18.21 -9.76 -4.58
C GLU A 32 16.81 -10.04 -5.12
N PHE A 33 15.84 -9.14 -4.88
CA PHE A 33 14.46 -9.35 -5.31
C PHE A 33 14.25 -9.21 -6.82
N GLU A 34 15.10 -8.46 -7.53
CA GLU A 34 15.14 -8.49 -9.00
C GLU A 34 15.38 -9.92 -9.54
N SER A 35 16.16 -10.73 -8.82
CA SER A 35 16.47 -12.11 -9.23
C SER A 35 15.35 -13.12 -8.93
N PHE A 36 14.34 -12.75 -8.13
CA PHE A 36 13.28 -13.66 -7.70
C PHE A 36 12.26 -13.90 -8.82
N SER A 37 11.72 -15.11 -8.92
CA SER A 37 10.49 -15.40 -9.68
C SER A 37 9.25 -14.82 -8.97
N VAL A 38 8.10 -14.79 -9.65
CA VAL A 38 6.84 -14.34 -9.03
C VAL A 38 6.46 -15.25 -7.85
N GLU A 39 6.69 -16.55 -7.97
CA GLU A 39 6.45 -17.54 -6.92
C GLU A 39 7.36 -17.29 -5.71
N GLN A 40 8.62 -16.93 -5.95
CA GLN A 40 9.55 -16.57 -4.88
C GLN A 40 9.15 -15.26 -4.18
N LEU A 41 8.66 -14.27 -4.91
CA LEU A 41 8.11 -13.04 -4.30
C LEU A 41 6.90 -13.34 -3.41
N LYS A 42 5.97 -14.19 -3.88
CA LYS A 42 4.81 -14.64 -3.08
C LYS A 42 5.24 -15.46 -1.86
N ALA A 43 6.20 -16.36 -2.02
CA ALA A 43 6.75 -17.13 -0.91
C ALA A 43 7.40 -16.21 0.13
N LYS A 44 8.07 -15.14 -0.32
CA LYS A 44 8.64 -14.13 0.57
C LYS A 44 7.57 -13.38 1.36
N THR A 45 6.43 -13.04 0.75
CA THR A 45 5.28 -12.51 1.50
C THR A 45 4.83 -13.45 2.61
N ASN A 46 4.71 -14.76 2.32
CA ASN A 46 4.29 -15.74 3.33
C ASN A 46 5.30 -15.84 4.48
N GLU A 47 6.60 -15.83 4.18
CA GLU A 47 7.65 -15.78 5.20
C GLU A 47 7.50 -14.55 6.11
N LEU A 48 7.21 -13.37 5.54
CA LEU A 48 7.00 -12.14 6.32
C LEU A 48 5.69 -12.18 7.14
N LYS A 49 4.60 -12.77 6.61
CA LYS A 49 3.36 -13.03 7.36
C LYS A 49 3.60 -13.94 8.56
N GLU A 50 4.37 -15.02 8.38
CA GLU A 50 4.72 -15.94 9.47
C GLU A 50 5.53 -15.24 10.56
N LYS A 51 6.50 -14.40 10.19
CA LYS A 51 7.31 -13.62 11.15
C LYS A 51 6.51 -12.59 11.94
N SER A 52 5.48 -12.00 11.33
CA SER A 52 4.65 -10.93 11.91
C SER A 52 3.41 -11.42 12.66
N GLY A 53 3.10 -12.74 12.62
CA GLY A 53 1.82 -13.36 13.03
C GLY A 53 1.35 -13.19 14.48
N GLY A 54 1.11 -11.95 14.92
CA GLY A 54 0.48 -11.60 16.18
C GLY A 54 1.22 -12.11 17.42
N GLY A 55 0.50 -12.75 18.35
CA GLY A 55 1.04 -13.17 19.67
C GLY A 55 2.16 -14.24 19.64
N ARG A 56 2.62 -14.68 18.46
CA ARG A 56 3.79 -15.55 18.26
C ARG A 56 4.83 -14.93 17.31
N ALA A 57 4.73 -13.62 17.05
CA ALA A 57 5.63 -12.92 16.14
C ALA A 57 7.09 -13.06 16.59
N SER A 58 7.96 -13.38 15.64
CA SER A 58 9.42 -13.42 15.85
C SER A 58 10.10 -12.09 15.48
N ALA A 59 9.36 -11.16 14.87
CA ALA A 59 9.85 -9.85 14.44
C ALA A 59 8.72 -8.81 14.50
N THR A 60 9.06 -7.55 14.77
CA THR A 60 8.13 -6.43 14.68
C THR A 60 7.95 -5.97 13.23
N LEU A 61 6.91 -5.20 12.92
CA LEU A 61 6.76 -4.61 11.58
C LEU A 61 7.93 -3.68 11.22
N ASP A 62 8.50 -2.96 12.18
CA ASP A 62 9.69 -2.12 11.98
C ASP A 62 10.91 -2.95 11.53
N ASP A 63 11.06 -4.16 12.08
CA ASP A 63 12.14 -5.08 11.69
C ASP A 63 11.95 -5.59 10.26
N LEU A 64 10.69 -5.84 9.87
CA LEU A 64 10.32 -6.36 8.54
C LEU A 64 10.24 -5.27 7.46
N LEU A 65 10.20 -4.00 7.85
CA LEU A 65 9.99 -2.87 6.95
C LEU A 65 10.92 -2.87 5.74
N PRO A 66 12.25 -3.06 5.88
CA PRO A 66 13.15 -3.01 4.72
C PRO A 66 12.83 -4.08 3.67
N GLU A 67 12.60 -5.32 4.11
CA GLU A 67 12.25 -6.44 3.23
C GLU A 67 10.87 -6.21 2.59
N ALA A 68 9.87 -5.81 3.37
CA ALA A 68 8.52 -5.56 2.87
C ALA A 68 8.49 -4.44 1.80
N PHE A 69 9.20 -3.33 2.05
CA PHE A 69 9.22 -2.19 1.12
C PHE A 69 9.99 -2.51 -0.16
N ALA A 70 11.09 -3.25 -0.07
CA ALA A 70 11.82 -3.71 -1.25
C ALA A 70 10.96 -4.66 -2.09
N LEU A 71 10.18 -5.53 -1.45
CA LEU A 71 9.28 -6.47 -2.12
C LEU A 71 8.15 -5.75 -2.89
N VAL A 72 7.53 -4.75 -2.24
CA VAL A 72 6.50 -3.90 -2.87
C VAL A 72 7.07 -3.09 -4.03
N ARG A 73 8.28 -2.54 -3.89
CA ARG A 73 8.96 -1.83 -4.99
C ARG A 73 9.18 -2.76 -6.18
N GLU A 74 9.66 -3.98 -5.96
CA GLU A 74 9.88 -4.93 -7.04
C GLU A 74 8.57 -5.36 -7.71
N ALA A 75 7.51 -5.58 -6.93
CA ALA A 75 6.17 -5.82 -7.47
C ALA A 75 5.68 -4.65 -8.33
N ALA A 76 5.85 -3.40 -7.88
CA ALA A 76 5.48 -2.21 -8.65
C ALA A 76 6.28 -2.04 -9.94
N LYS A 77 7.57 -2.39 -9.95
CA LYS A 77 8.39 -2.44 -11.17
C LYS A 77 7.81 -3.44 -12.17
N ARG A 78 7.43 -4.64 -11.72
CA ARG A 78 6.94 -5.71 -12.59
C ARG A 78 5.53 -5.46 -13.13
N THR A 79 4.64 -4.91 -12.33
CA THR A 79 3.23 -4.72 -12.71
C THR A 79 2.97 -3.38 -13.38
N LEU A 80 3.55 -2.30 -12.84
CA LEU A 80 3.26 -0.94 -13.29
C LEU A 80 4.41 -0.29 -14.06
N ASN A 81 5.56 -0.96 -14.17
CA ASN A 81 6.80 -0.36 -14.65
C ASN A 81 7.19 0.90 -13.86
N GLN A 82 6.87 0.92 -12.57
CA GLN A 82 7.12 2.04 -11.67
C GLN A 82 7.98 1.58 -10.49
N ARG A 83 9.22 2.06 -10.46
CA ARG A 83 10.11 1.91 -9.30
C ARG A 83 9.88 3.06 -8.33
N HIS A 84 9.56 2.77 -7.07
CA HIS A 84 9.48 3.82 -6.04
C HIS A 84 10.79 4.61 -5.95
N PHE A 85 10.71 5.94 -6.02
CA PHE A 85 11.82 6.83 -5.70
C PHE A 85 12.14 6.79 -4.20
N ASP A 86 13.35 7.22 -3.84
CA ASP A 86 13.79 7.20 -2.44
C ASP A 86 12.92 8.09 -1.54
N VAL A 87 12.48 9.24 -2.05
CA VAL A 87 11.52 10.12 -1.35
C VAL A 87 10.15 9.47 -1.16
N GLN A 88 9.76 8.55 -2.05
CA GLN A 88 8.53 7.78 -1.91
C GLN A 88 8.67 6.70 -0.84
N LEU A 89 9.83 6.05 -0.73
CA LEU A 89 10.13 5.15 0.38
C LEU A 89 10.08 5.90 1.72
N MET A 90 10.67 7.09 1.79
CA MET A 90 10.60 7.93 2.99
C MET A 90 9.15 8.27 3.35
N GLY A 91 8.33 8.67 2.37
CA GLY A 91 6.90 8.90 2.58
C GLY A 91 6.18 7.67 3.13
N GLY A 92 6.51 6.48 2.62
CA GLY A 92 5.96 5.22 3.12
C GLY A 92 6.34 4.92 4.58
N ILE A 93 7.60 5.19 4.96
CA ILE A 93 8.08 5.03 6.35
C ILE A 93 7.32 5.98 7.28
N VAL A 94 7.18 7.25 6.89
CA VAL A 94 6.43 8.26 7.66
C VAL A 94 4.97 7.83 7.90
N LEU A 95 4.32 7.27 6.88
CA LEU A 95 2.96 6.76 7.01
C LEU A 95 2.88 5.55 7.95
N HIS A 96 3.85 4.62 7.87
CA HIS A 96 3.94 3.48 8.78
C HIS A 96 4.12 3.92 10.24
N GLU A 97 4.91 4.96 10.49
CA GLU A 97 5.09 5.57 11.82
C GLU A 97 3.82 6.28 12.36
N GLY A 98 2.69 6.24 11.65
CA GLY A 98 1.44 6.87 12.07
C GLY A 98 1.45 8.40 11.93
N ARG A 99 2.28 8.94 11.03
CA ARG A 99 2.45 10.38 10.79
C ARG A 99 1.90 10.80 9.44
N ILE A 100 1.75 12.10 9.26
CA ILE A 100 1.32 12.70 7.98
C ILE A 100 2.54 12.92 7.09
N ALA A 101 2.59 12.23 5.95
CA ALA A 101 3.58 12.46 4.91
C ALA A 101 3.10 13.59 3.96
N GLU A 102 3.58 14.81 4.16
CA GLU A 102 3.29 15.92 3.24
C GLU A 102 4.09 15.76 1.94
N MET A 103 3.40 15.36 0.87
CA MET A 103 3.99 15.19 -0.45
C MET A 103 3.22 16.03 -1.47
N ARG A 104 3.93 16.75 -2.33
CA ARG A 104 3.33 17.61 -3.36
C ARG A 104 2.49 16.79 -4.35
N THR A 105 1.60 17.47 -5.08
CA THR A 105 0.88 16.85 -6.20
C THR A 105 1.88 16.40 -7.26
N GLY A 106 1.70 15.19 -7.78
CA GLY A 106 2.64 14.59 -8.74
C GLY A 106 3.71 13.68 -8.12
N GLU A 107 3.94 13.72 -6.80
CA GLU A 107 4.97 12.91 -6.13
C GLU A 107 4.62 11.40 -5.99
N GLY A 108 3.47 10.97 -6.54
CA GLY A 108 3.06 9.56 -6.53
C GLY A 108 2.51 9.03 -5.21
N LYS A 109 1.74 9.84 -4.47
CA LYS A 109 1.10 9.45 -3.19
C LYS A 109 0.35 8.11 -3.23
N THR A 110 -0.34 7.82 -4.33
CA THR A 110 -1.06 6.55 -4.52
C THR A 110 -0.11 5.35 -4.49
N LEU A 111 1.02 5.45 -5.17
CA LEU A 111 2.06 4.41 -5.17
C LEU A 111 2.79 4.33 -3.82
N VAL A 112 2.99 5.46 -3.14
CA VAL A 112 3.61 5.49 -1.80
C VAL A 112 2.78 4.70 -0.79
N ALA A 113 1.45 4.84 -0.83
CA ALA A 113 0.55 4.19 0.12
C ALA A 113 0.62 2.65 0.06
N THR A 114 1.10 2.06 -1.04
CA THR A 114 1.22 0.60 -1.15
C THR A 114 2.28 0.01 -0.23
N LEU A 115 3.32 0.77 0.08
CA LEU A 115 4.41 0.35 0.97
C LEU A 115 3.91 0.06 2.40
N PRO A 116 3.34 1.05 3.14
CA PRO A 116 2.83 0.81 4.48
C PRO A 116 1.57 -0.05 4.47
N ALA A 117 0.73 0.01 3.43
CA ALA A 117 -0.47 -0.82 3.38
C ALA A 117 -0.12 -2.31 3.30
N PHE A 118 0.85 -2.68 2.44
CA PHE A 118 1.35 -4.05 2.38
C PHE A 118 1.99 -4.49 3.70
N LEU A 119 2.91 -3.69 4.26
CA LEU A 119 3.62 -4.03 5.51
C LEU A 119 2.65 -4.29 6.67
N ASN A 120 1.70 -3.38 6.90
CA ASN A 120 0.75 -3.52 8.00
C ASN A 120 -0.29 -4.62 7.75
N ALA A 121 -0.61 -4.94 6.49
CA ALA A 121 -1.51 -6.04 6.16
C ALA A 121 -0.93 -7.42 6.53
N LEU A 122 0.40 -7.53 6.72
CA LEU A 122 1.04 -8.79 7.11
C LEU A 122 0.54 -9.32 8.46
N GLU A 123 0.07 -8.46 9.37
CA GLU A 123 -0.50 -8.88 10.65
C GLU A 123 -1.87 -9.57 10.53
N GLY A 124 -2.49 -9.55 9.35
CA GLY A 124 -3.78 -10.21 9.10
C GLY A 124 -4.99 -9.53 9.78
N LYS A 125 -4.86 -8.26 10.18
CA LYS A 125 -5.94 -7.46 10.80
C LYS A 125 -6.71 -6.59 9.80
N GLY A 126 -6.31 -6.60 8.53
CA GLY A 126 -6.83 -5.72 7.49
C GLY A 126 -6.20 -4.31 7.54
N VAL A 127 -6.16 -3.64 6.39
CA VAL A 127 -5.75 -2.23 6.25
C VAL A 127 -6.80 -1.45 5.47
N HIS A 128 -7.21 -0.29 5.99
CA HIS A 128 -8.12 0.61 5.28
C HIS A 128 -7.35 1.73 4.58
N VAL A 129 -7.48 1.83 3.26
CA VAL A 129 -6.99 2.94 2.45
C VAL A 129 -8.16 3.87 2.13
N ILE A 130 -8.15 5.05 2.74
CA ILE A 130 -9.27 6.00 2.67
C ILE A 130 -8.98 7.06 1.60
N THR A 131 -9.91 7.22 0.66
CA THR A 131 -9.91 8.26 -0.37
C THR A 131 -11.11 9.20 -0.21
N VAL A 132 -11.20 10.23 -1.05
CA VAL A 132 -12.24 11.28 -0.92
C VAL A 132 -13.51 11.02 -1.72
N ASN A 133 -13.52 10.06 -2.65
CA ASN A 133 -14.71 9.71 -3.44
C ASN A 133 -14.60 8.31 -4.05
N ASP A 134 -15.74 7.77 -4.46
CA ASP A 134 -15.89 6.41 -5.00
C ASP A 134 -15.05 6.17 -6.25
N TYR A 135 -14.89 7.19 -7.10
CA TYR A 135 -14.06 7.08 -8.29
C TYR A 135 -12.59 6.83 -7.93
N LEU A 136 -12.03 7.60 -6.97
CA LEU A 136 -10.65 7.42 -6.52
C LEU A 136 -10.47 6.10 -5.78
N ALA A 137 -11.43 5.70 -4.95
CA ALA A 137 -11.40 4.39 -4.28
C ALA A 137 -11.32 3.25 -5.29
N LYS A 138 -12.21 3.23 -6.29
CA LYS A 138 -12.21 2.19 -7.34
C LYS A 138 -10.95 2.24 -8.20
N ARG A 139 -10.56 3.44 -8.65
CA ARG A 139 -9.38 3.63 -9.50
C ARG A 139 -8.13 3.11 -8.79
N ASP A 140 -7.93 3.51 -7.54
CA ASP A 140 -6.71 3.15 -6.80
C ASP A 140 -6.72 1.67 -6.42
N ALA A 141 -7.89 1.08 -6.11
CA ALA A 141 -8.04 -0.36 -5.88
C ALA A 141 -7.67 -1.18 -7.12
N VAL A 142 -8.14 -0.78 -8.31
CA VAL A 142 -7.79 -1.48 -9.56
C VAL A 142 -6.32 -1.25 -9.94
N TRP A 143 -5.85 -0.01 -9.82
CA TRP A 143 -4.51 0.35 -10.27
C TRP A 143 -3.43 -0.27 -9.38
N MET A 144 -3.53 -0.12 -8.05
CA MET A 144 -2.57 -0.68 -7.10
C MET A 144 -2.85 -2.16 -6.79
N GLY A 145 -4.07 -2.65 -7.07
CA GLY A 145 -4.49 -4.04 -6.84
C GLY A 145 -3.56 -5.08 -7.44
N GLN A 146 -2.95 -4.78 -8.58
CA GLN A 146 -1.98 -5.64 -9.25
C GLN A 146 -0.72 -5.90 -8.40
N ILE A 147 -0.23 -4.88 -7.69
CA ILE A 147 0.94 -4.99 -6.81
C ILE A 147 0.64 -5.96 -5.69
N TYR A 148 -0.48 -5.73 -4.99
CA TYR A 148 -0.92 -6.56 -3.88
C TYR A 148 -1.20 -7.99 -4.33
N HIS A 149 -1.89 -8.17 -5.47
CA HIS A 149 -2.19 -9.47 -6.04
C HIS A 149 -0.93 -10.25 -6.44
N LEU A 150 0.05 -9.59 -7.07
CA LEU A 150 1.35 -10.21 -7.39
C LEU A 150 2.01 -10.74 -6.12
N LEU A 151 1.92 -9.99 -5.02
CA LEU A 151 2.45 -10.37 -3.72
C LEU A 151 1.56 -11.31 -2.90
N GLY A 152 0.41 -11.73 -3.44
CA GLY A 152 -0.49 -12.70 -2.80
C GLY A 152 -1.44 -12.10 -1.76
N LEU A 153 -1.66 -10.78 -1.76
CA LEU A 153 -2.67 -10.12 -0.95
C LEU A 153 -3.96 -9.89 -1.75
N SER A 154 -5.09 -9.94 -1.05
CA SER A 154 -6.42 -9.62 -1.54
C SER A 154 -6.75 -8.14 -1.33
N VAL A 155 -7.60 -7.59 -2.21
CA VAL A 155 -7.97 -6.17 -2.19
C VAL A 155 -9.47 -6.01 -2.32
N GLY A 156 -10.11 -5.43 -1.32
CA GLY A 156 -11.51 -5.01 -1.33
C GLY A 156 -11.67 -3.54 -1.72
N CYS A 157 -12.87 -3.18 -2.19
CA CYS A 157 -13.26 -1.80 -2.42
C CYS A 157 -14.71 -1.59 -1.96
N ILE A 158 -14.95 -0.60 -1.10
CA ILE A 158 -16.29 -0.19 -0.68
C ILE A 158 -16.61 1.19 -1.25
N ILE A 159 -17.81 1.31 -1.81
CA ILE A 159 -18.35 2.57 -2.33
C ILE A 159 -19.81 2.70 -1.91
N HIS A 160 -20.46 3.81 -2.28
CA HIS A 160 -21.87 4.00 -2.01
C HIS A 160 -22.72 2.82 -2.54
N ASP A 161 -23.44 2.15 -1.63
CA ASP A 161 -24.33 1.02 -1.90
C ASP A 161 -23.75 -0.19 -2.66
N ALA A 162 -22.42 -0.29 -2.79
CA ALA A 162 -21.76 -1.43 -3.43
C ALA A 162 -20.42 -1.77 -2.78
N ALA A 163 -19.99 -3.01 -2.98
CA ALA A 163 -18.69 -3.51 -2.60
C ALA A 163 -18.13 -4.41 -3.70
N TYR A 164 -16.81 -4.40 -3.84
CA TYR A 164 -16.09 -5.16 -4.84
C TYR A 164 -14.86 -5.83 -4.24
N ILE A 165 -14.42 -6.90 -4.88
CA ILE A 165 -13.09 -7.46 -4.71
C ILE A 165 -12.32 -7.29 -6.03
N TYR A 166 -11.03 -6.98 -5.92
CA TYR A 166 -10.14 -6.97 -7.06
C TYR A 166 -10.04 -8.38 -7.65
N ASP A 167 -10.31 -8.49 -8.95
CA ASP A 167 -10.28 -9.74 -9.69
C ASP A 167 -9.26 -9.66 -10.84
N PRO A 168 -8.14 -10.40 -10.76
CA PRO A 168 -7.08 -10.39 -11.78
C PRO A 168 -7.46 -11.13 -13.07
N GLU A 169 -8.53 -11.94 -13.09
CA GLU A 169 -8.88 -12.79 -14.24
C GLU A 169 -9.54 -12.03 -15.40
N ALA A 170 -9.70 -10.71 -15.27
CA ALA A 170 -10.14 -9.85 -16.35
C ALA A 170 -9.06 -9.75 -17.45
N ASN A 171 -9.34 -10.31 -18.63
CA ASN A 171 -8.44 -10.34 -19.79
C ASN A 171 -8.25 -8.97 -20.49
N LYS A 172 -7.90 -7.89 -19.76
CA LYS A 172 -7.71 -6.52 -20.31
C LYS A 172 -6.49 -5.77 -19.77
N ASP A 173 -5.38 -6.49 -19.53
CA ASP A 173 -4.19 -5.91 -18.89
C ASP A 173 -3.64 -4.70 -19.63
N LYS A 174 -3.59 -4.75 -20.97
CA LYS A 174 -3.05 -3.65 -21.79
C LYS A 174 -3.85 -2.34 -21.67
N GLU A 175 -5.17 -2.40 -21.53
CA GLU A 175 -6.00 -1.20 -21.39
C GLU A 175 -5.83 -0.60 -19.99
N ARG A 176 -5.80 -1.45 -18.97
CA ARG A 176 -5.57 -1.05 -17.58
C ARG A 176 -4.19 -0.43 -17.40
N ASP A 177 -3.14 -1.01 -17.96
CA ASP A 177 -1.78 -0.50 -17.78
C ASP A 177 -1.60 0.87 -18.46
N ALA A 178 -2.32 1.13 -19.55
CA ALA A 178 -2.31 2.41 -20.26
C ALA A 178 -3.20 3.49 -19.59
N LEU A 179 -4.37 3.10 -19.07
CA LEU A 179 -5.42 4.05 -18.64
C LEU A 179 -5.65 4.10 -17.12
N GLY A 180 -5.11 3.14 -16.35
CA GLY A 180 -5.46 2.92 -14.94
C GLY A 180 -5.19 4.10 -14.01
N GLY A 181 -4.27 4.99 -14.38
CA GLY A 181 -4.01 6.22 -13.64
C GLY A 181 -5.14 7.27 -13.71
N PHE A 182 -6.07 7.14 -14.66
CA PHE A 182 -7.13 8.12 -14.92
C PHE A 182 -8.48 7.52 -15.30
N ARG A 183 -8.61 6.19 -15.40
CA ARG A 183 -9.88 5.52 -15.69
C ARG A 183 -10.03 4.27 -14.83
N VAL A 184 -11.23 4.06 -14.30
CA VAL A 184 -11.60 2.80 -13.65
C VAL A 184 -11.87 1.77 -14.75
N ILE A 185 -11.13 0.66 -14.71
CA ILE A 185 -11.41 -0.51 -15.56
C ILE A 185 -12.25 -1.48 -14.73
N GLU A 186 -13.58 -1.34 -14.86
CA GLU A 186 -14.57 -2.04 -14.03
C GLU A 186 -14.48 -3.57 -14.14
N ASP A 187 -13.87 -4.12 -15.19
CA ASP A 187 -13.72 -5.56 -15.37
C ASP A 187 -12.90 -6.22 -14.24
N TYR A 188 -12.01 -5.47 -13.58
CA TYR A 188 -11.21 -5.93 -12.44
C TYR A 188 -11.94 -5.83 -11.10
N LEU A 189 -13.22 -5.46 -11.09
CA LEU A 189 -14.03 -5.28 -9.88
C LEU A 189 -15.20 -6.27 -9.88
N ARG A 190 -14.98 -7.44 -9.28
CA ARG A 190 -16.05 -8.41 -9.06
C ARG A 190 -16.93 -7.93 -7.90
N SER A 191 -18.23 -7.82 -8.13
CA SER A 191 -19.19 -7.48 -7.06
C SER A 191 -19.13 -8.51 -5.92
N CYS A 192 -19.19 -8.02 -4.68
CA CYS A 192 -19.12 -8.85 -3.48
C CYS A 192 -19.98 -8.26 -2.34
N SER A 193 -20.05 -8.96 -1.20
CA SER A 193 -20.66 -8.39 0.01
C SER A 193 -19.68 -7.43 0.71
N ARG A 194 -20.18 -6.44 1.48
CA ARG A 194 -19.31 -5.58 2.30
C ARG A 194 -18.44 -6.40 3.26
N LYS A 195 -19.00 -7.45 3.88
CA LYS A 195 -18.25 -8.37 4.75
C LYS A 195 -17.09 -9.03 4.01
N GLU A 196 -17.28 -9.43 2.75
CA GLU A 196 -16.20 -9.99 1.91
C GLU A 196 -15.14 -8.94 1.58
N ALA A 197 -15.54 -7.70 1.26
CA ALA A 197 -14.59 -6.61 1.02
C ALA A 197 -13.73 -6.30 2.26
N TYR A 198 -14.33 -6.18 3.45
CA TYR A 198 -13.61 -5.97 4.71
C TYR A 198 -12.74 -7.16 5.14
N ALA A 199 -13.04 -8.37 4.66
CA ALA A 199 -12.23 -9.55 4.94
C ALA A 199 -10.96 -9.61 4.07
N ALA A 200 -10.82 -8.74 3.07
CA ALA A 200 -9.60 -8.62 2.28
C ALA A 200 -8.44 -8.09 3.14
N ASP A 201 -7.21 -8.41 2.74
CA ASP A 201 -6.00 -7.92 3.43
C ASP A 201 -5.94 -6.39 3.42
N ILE A 202 -6.42 -5.76 2.33
CA ILE A 202 -6.47 -4.31 2.16
C ILE A 202 -7.85 -3.93 1.59
N THR A 203 -8.50 -2.94 2.18
CA THR A 203 -9.78 -2.39 1.71
C THR A 203 -9.60 -0.93 1.31
N TYR A 204 -9.97 -0.57 0.08
CA TYR A 204 -10.10 0.82 -0.37
C TYR A 204 -11.52 1.30 -0.12
N GLY A 205 -11.69 2.56 0.25
CA GLY A 205 -13.02 3.13 0.42
C GLY A 205 -13.00 4.64 0.60
N THR A 206 -14.17 5.21 0.86
CA THR A 206 -14.28 6.63 1.23
C THR A 206 -14.45 6.79 2.72
N ASN A 207 -14.07 7.96 3.24
CA ASN A 207 -14.24 8.31 4.65
C ASN A 207 -15.70 8.18 5.10
N ASN A 208 -16.65 8.51 4.22
CA ASN A 208 -18.08 8.42 4.51
C ASN A 208 -18.52 6.96 4.66
N GLU A 209 -18.10 6.08 3.76
CA GLU A 209 -18.52 4.68 3.76
C GLU A 209 -18.03 3.92 4.99
N TYR A 210 -16.77 4.09 5.39
CA TYR A 210 -16.26 3.52 6.64
C TYR A 210 -17.03 4.03 7.86
N GLY A 211 -17.37 5.32 7.89
CA GLY A 211 -18.17 5.91 8.96
C GLY A 211 -19.58 5.35 9.02
N PHE A 212 -20.26 5.23 7.88
CA PHE A 212 -21.62 4.68 7.82
C PHE A 212 -21.67 3.19 8.14
N ASP A 213 -20.69 2.40 7.71
CA ASP A 213 -20.60 0.98 8.08
C ASP A 213 -20.45 0.80 9.58
N TYR A 214 -19.54 1.57 10.21
CA TYR A 214 -19.40 1.55 11.66
C TYR A 214 -20.72 1.89 12.38
N LEU A 215 -21.45 2.91 11.91
CA LEU A 215 -22.75 3.26 12.49
C LEU A 215 -23.78 2.15 12.30
N ARG A 216 -23.84 1.51 11.11
CA ARG A 216 -24.75 0.40 10.83
C ARG A 216 -24.45 -0.82 11.70
N ASP A 217 -23.19 -1.15 11.91
CA ASP A 217 -22.77 -2.27 12.75
C ASP A 217 -23.22 -2.11 14.22
N ASN A 218 -23.43 -0.88 14.68
CA ASN A 218 -23.88 -0.57 16.05
C ASN A 218 -25.39 -0.32 16.16
N MET A 219 -26.14 -0.42 15.06
CA MET A 219 -27.62 -0.35 15.04
C MET A 219 -28.28 -1.72 14.82
N ALA A 220 -27.50 -2.74 14.46
CA ALA A 220 -27.96 -4.09 14.17
C ALA A 220 -28.20 -4.94 15.43
#